data_AF-A0A7R8CXP6-F1
#
_entry.id   AF-A0A7R8CXP6-F1
#
_cell.length_a   1.000
_cell.length_b   1.000
_cell.length_c   1.000
_cell.angle_alpha   90.00
_cell.angle_beta   90.00
_cell.angle_gamma   90.00
#
_symmetry.space_group_name_H-M   'P 1'
#
loop_
_entity.id
_entity.type
_entity.pdbx_description
1 polymer ?
#
loop_
_entity_poly.entity_id
_entity_poly.type
_entity_poly.pdbx_seq_one_letter_code
_entity_poly.pdbx_strand_id
1 'polypeptide(L)'
;MVIVCSLTVMMKHGYIGEFEVVDDHRGGKIVVNLTGRLSKCGVISPRFDVGIKDIEKWTNNLLPSRQFGYIVMTTSGGFIMDHEEARRKHLGGKILDSKAKNSSFSTPDANYPRAKYEEELKNGTHA
;
A
#
# COMPACT_ATOMS: atom_id res chain seq x y z
N MET A 1 -2.71 -3.67 13.60
CA MET A 1 -3.56 -2.49 13.30
C MET A 1 -3.59 -2.13 11.81
N VAL A 2 -2.44 -1.99 11.13
CA VAL A 2 -2.38 -1.61 9.69
C VAL A 2 -3.21 -2.53 8.78
N ILE A 3 -3.18 -3.85 9.02
CA ILE A 3 -3.89 -4.85 8.21
C ILE A 3 -5.41 -4.61 8.20
N VAL A 4 -6.00 -4.32 9.37
CA VAL A 4 -7.44 -4.06 9.50
C VAL A 4 -7.82 -2.79 8.73
N CYS A 5 -7.03 -1.73 8.87
CA CYS A 5 -7.25 -0.48 8.14
C CYS A 5 -7.14 -0.67 6.61
N SER A 6 -6.20 -1.48 6.13
CA SER A 6 -6.09 -1.82 4.70
C SER A 6 -7.32 -2.62 4.21
N LEU A 7 -7.84 -3.56 5.01
CA LEU A 7 -9.07 -4.30 4.68
C LEU A 7 -10.28 -3.37 4.61
N THR A 8 -10.39 -2.39 5.50
CA THR A 8 -11.46 -1.38 5.45
C THR A 8 -11.45 -0.60 4.13
N VAL A 9 -10.27 -0.24 3.61
CA VAL A 9 -10.16 0.42 2.29
C VAL A 9 -10.60 -0.53 1.18
N MET A 10 -10.17 -1.79 1.22
CA MET A 10 -10.59 -2.79 0.22
C MET A 10 -12.11 -3.05 0.24
N MET A 11 -12.75 -2.97 1.40
CA MET A 11 -14.20 -3.11 1.56
C MET A 11 -14.94 -1.90 0.99
N LYS A 12 -14.44 -0.68 1.21
CA LYS A 12 -15.00 0.55 0.61
C LYS A 12 -15.03 0.52 -0.92
N HIS A 13 -14.01 -0.05 -1.54
CA HIS A 13 -13.94 -0.22 -3.00
C HIS A 13 -14.66 -1.49 -3.51
N GLY A 14 -15.28 -2.28 -2.62
CA GLY A 14 -16.06 -3.46 -2.99
C GLY A 14 -15.25 -4.67 -3.47
N TYR A 15 -13.95 -4.74 -3.15
CA TYR A 15 -13.11 -5.90 -3.49
C TYR A 15 -13.29 -7.07 -2.52
N ILE A 16 -13.62 -6.77 -1.27
CA ILE A 16 -13.93 -7.75 -0.22
C ILE A 16 -15.32 -7.44 0.32
N GLY A 17 -15.99 -8.48 0.81
CA GLY A 17 -17.24 -8.33 1.54
C GLY A 17 -16.97 -8.04 3.02
N GLU A 18 -17.82 -8.58 3.88
CA GLU A 18 -17.64 -8.50 5.32
C GLU A 18 -16.39 -9.26 5.78
N PHE A 19 -15.75 -8.72 6.81
CA PHE A 19 -14.65 -9.38 7.49
C PHE A 19 -14.89 -9.38 9.00
N GLU A 20 -14.45 -10.44 9.66
CA GLU A 20 -14.57 -10.61 11.11
C GLU A 20 -13.18 -10.80 11.71
N VAL A 21 -12.94 -10.16 12.85
CA VAL A 21 -11.72 -10.33 13.63
C VAL A 21 -12.03 -11.23 14.82
N VAL A 22 -11.48 -12.45 14.80
CA VAL A 22 -11.62 -13.44 15.86
C VAL A 22 -10.37 -13.37 16.73
N ASP A 23 -10.54 -13.10 18.02
CA ASP A 23 -9.42 -13.07 18.97
C ASP A 23 -9.18 -14.47 19.56
N ASP A 24 -8.00 -15.03 19.27
CA ASP A 24 -7.58 -16.35 19.74
C ASP A 24 -6.55 -16.27 20.89
N HIS A 25 -6.36 -15.08 21.48
CA HIS A 25 -5.35 -14.79 22.52
C HIS A 25 -3.89 -15.06 22.09
N ARG A 26 -3.63 -15.48 20.84
CA ARG A 26 -2.30 -15.82 20.32
C ARG A 26 -1.82 -14.90 19.21
N GLY A 27 -2.70 -14.07 18.65
CA GLY A 27 -2.32 -13.08 17.64
C GLY A 27 -3.48 -12.55 16.81
N GLY A 28 -4.70 -13.09 16.99
CA GLY A 28 -5.89 -12.70 16.26
C GLY A 28 -5.93 -13.31 14.86
N LYS A 29 -7.10 -13.81 14.49
CA LYS A 29 -7.40 -14.36 13.17
C LYS A 29 -8.40 -13.44 12.47
N ILE A 30 -8.20 -13.19 11.18
CA ILE A 30 -9.14 -12.41 10.38
C ILE A 30 -9.77 -13.33 9.35
N VAL A 31 -11.10 -13.42 9.37
CA VAL A 31 -11.89 -14.14 8.37
C VAL A 31 -12.46 -13.12 7.40
N VAL A 32 -12.22 -13.29 6.12
CA VAL A 32 -12.64 -12.33 5.08
C VAL A 32 -13.53 -13.05 4.06
N ASN A 33 -14.68 -12.48 3.75
CA ASN A 33 -15.51 -12.94 2.64
C ASN A 33 -15.03 -12.33 1.31
N LEU A 34 -14.67 -13.15 0.33
CA LEU A 34 -14.18 -12.71 -0.97
C LEU A 34 -15.30 -12.67 -2.01
N THR A 35 -15.51 -11.52 -2.64
CA THR A 35 -16.56 -11.33 -3.68
C THR A 35 -16.15 -11.81 -5.07
N GLY A 36 -14.97 -12.43 -5.21
CA GLY A 36 -14.42 -12.90 -6.50
C GLY A 36 -13.82 -11.80 -7.40
N ARG A 37 -13.94 -10.53 -7.03
CA ARG A 37 -13.36 -9.38 -7.78
C ARG A 37 -11.87 -9.17 -7.50
N LEU A 38 -11.32 -9.89 -6.53
CA LEU A 38 -9.93 -9.76 -6.13
C LEU A 38 -9.00 -10.58 -7.06
N SER A 39 -8.41 -9.92 -8.06
CA SER A 39 -7.28 -10.45 -8.85
C SER A 39 -5.99 -10.75 -8.04
N LYS A 40 -5.28 -9.70 -7.58
CA LYS A 40 -4.00 -9.81 -6.86
C LYS A 40 -3.76 -8.61 -5.94
N CYS A 41 -3.46 -8.82 -4.66
CA CYS A 41 -3.04 -7.78 -3.70
C CYS A 41 -1.64 -8.12 -3.18
N GLY A 42 -0.84 -7.12 -2.84
CA GLY A 42 0.56 -7.34 -2.47
C GLY A 42 1.20 -6.11 -1.83
N VAL A 43 1.79 -6.34 -0.65
CA VAL A 43 2.48 -5.32 0.13
C VAL A 43 3.78 -4.92 -0.58
N ILE A 44 4.11 -3.63 -0.54
CA ILE A 44 5.38 -3.11 -1.04
C ILE A 44 6.33 -2.97 0.15
N SER A 45 7.51 -3.58 0.02
CA SER A 45 8.58 -3.54 1.02
C SER A 45 9.92 -3.24 0.35
N PRO A 46 10.75 -2.33 0.90
CA PRO A 46 10.50 -1.47 2.07
C PRO A 46 9.43 -0.40 1.80
N ARG A 47 8.93 0.25 2.87
CA ARG A 47 7.91 1.31 2.76
C ARG A 47 8.55 2.63 2.33
N PHE A 48 8.49 2.89 1.03
CA PHE A 48 9.03 4.09 0.40
C PHE A 48 8.24 5.34 0.78
N ASP A 49 8.95 6.41 1.11
CA ASP A 49 8.38 7.76 1.18
C ASP A 49 8.09 8.27 -0.23
N VAL A 50 6.86 8.73 -0.45
CA VAL A 50 6.37 9.19 -1.74
C VAL A 50 5.81 10.60 -1.61
N GLY A 51 6.46 11.53 -2.32
CA GLY A 51 5.97 12.89 -2.48
C GLY A 51 4.79 12.95 -3.43
N ILE A 52 4.00 14.03 -3.34
CA ILE A 52 2.79 14.23 -4.16
C ILE A 52 3.08 14.11 -5.66
N LYS A 53 4.25 14.58 -6.11
CA LYS A 53 4.69 14.54 -7.51
C LYS A 53 5.00 13.11 -8.00
N ASP A 54 5.41 12.24 -7.09
CA ASP A 54 5.84 10.87 -7.42
C ASP A 54 4.67 9.87 -7.42
N ILE A 55 3.50 10.25 -6.87
CA ILE A 55 2.30 9.39 -6.82
C ILE A 55 1.92 8.90 -8.22
N GLU A 56 1.96 9.77 -9.23
CA GLU A 56 1.61 9.38 -10.61
C GLU A 56 2.61 8.38 -11.19
N LYS A 57 3.91 8.53 -10.89
CA LYS A 57 4.97 7.62 -11.31
C LYS A 57 4.73 6.22 -10.73
N TRP A 58 4.44 6.14 -9.44
CA TRP A 58 4.13 4.88 -8.76
C TRP A 58 2.84 4.25 -9.28
N THR A 59 1.81 5.06 -9.56
CA THR A 59 0.54 4.60 -10.12
C THR A 59 0.72 3.92 -11.47
N ASN A 60 1.49 4.53 -12.37
CA ASN A 60 1.73 3.96 -13.71
C ASN A 60 2.56 2.66 -13.68
N ASN A 61 3.44 2.50 -12.68
CA ASN A 61 4.32 1.33 -12.60
C ASN A 61 3.66 0.15 -11.88
N LEU A 62 2.87 0.42 -10.84
CA LEU A 62 2.25 -0.62 -10.02
C LEU A 62 0.93 -1.08 -10.61
N LEU A 63 0.10 -0.17 -11.12
CA LEU A 63 -1.23 -0.54 -11.59
C LEU A 63 -1.19 -1.07 -13.02
N PRO A 64 -2.00 -2.11 -13.34
CA PRO A 64 -2.16 -2.59 -14.70
C PRO A 64 -2.67 -1.54 -15.69
N SER A 65 -3.50 -0.62 -15.21
CA SER A 65 -4.13 0.48 -15.95
C SER A 65 -4.52 1.59 -14.97
N ARG A 66 -4.57 2.85 -15.43
CA ARG A 66 -5.04 4.00 -14.62
C ARG A 66 -6.49 3.88 -14.16
N GLN A 67 -7.29 3.12 -14.89
CA GLN A 67 -8.71 2.89 -14.58
C GLN A 67 -8.93 1.68 -13.66
N PHE A 68 -7.86 0.94 -13.31
CA PHE A 68 -8.00 -0.32 -12.60
C PHE A 68 -6.93 -0.55 -11.53
N GLY A 69 -7.42 -0.79 -10.32
CA GLY A 69 -6.62 -1.07 -9.13
C GLY A 69 -6.39 0.18 -8.30
N TYR A 70 -6.10 -0.03 -7.02
CA TYR A 70 -5.84 1.04 -6.07
C TYR A 70 -4.51 0.78 -5.38
N ILE A 71 -3.78 1.86 -5.12
CA ILE A 71 -2.60 1.85 -4.26
C ILE A 71 -3.04 2.42 -2.92
N VAL A 72 -2.75 1.67 -1.88
CA VAL A 72 -3.03 2.03 -0.50
C VAL A 72 -1.73 2.57 0.13
N MET A 73 -1.80 3.77 0.70
CA MET A 73 -0.67 4.48 1.28
C MET A 73 -1.01 5.08 2.64
N THR A 74 -0.02 5.10 3.54
CA THR A 74 -0.11 5.83 4.81
C THR A 74 0.31 7.27 4.56
N THR A 75 -0.60 8.21 4.73
CA THR A 75 -0.26 9.64 4.65
C THR A 75 0.23 10.17 6.00
N SER A 76 0.93 11.30 6.00
CA SER A 76 1.42 11.96 7.23
C SER A 76 0.32 12.34 8.24
N GLY A 77 -0.94 12.39 7.80
CA GLY A 77 -2.12 12.54 8.67
C GLY A 77 -2.51 11.26 9.44
N GLY A 78 -1.67 10.23 9.45
CA GLY A 78 -1.87 9.00 10.22
C GLY A 78 -2.92 8.03 9.64
N PHE A 79 -3.52 8.34 8.49
CA PHE A 79 -4.56 7.51 7.90
C PHE A 79 -4.08 6.78 6.65
N ILE A 80 -4.56 5.53 6.52
CA ILE A 80 -4.40 4.69 5.34
C ILE A 80 -5.46 5.13 4.31
N MET A 81 -5.02 5.65 3.17
CA MET A 81 -5.87 6.18 2.12
C MET A 81 -5.43 5.65 0.75
N ASP A 82 -6.34 5.68 -0.22
CA ASP A 82 -6.01 5.41 -1.60
C ASP A 82 -5.31 6.61 -2.27
N HIS A 83 -4.59 6.32 -3.35
CA HIS A 83 -3.87 7.33 -4.13
C HIS A 83 -4.76 8.43 -4.76
N GLU A 84 -6.04 8.19 -5.02
CA GLU A 84 -6.95 9.22 -5.56
C GLU A 84 -7.34 10.21 -4.46
N GLU A 85 -7.66 9.71 -3.27
CA GLU A 85 -7.89 10.53 -2.08
C GLU A 85 -6.65 11.34 -1.67
N ALA A 86 -5.46 10.72 -1.72
CA ALA A 86 -4.20 11.40 -1.43
C ALA A 86 -3.93 12.55 -2.41
N ARG A 87 -4.18 12.32 -3.70
CA ARG A 87 -4.08 13.37 -4.73
C ARG A 87 -5.08 14.50 -4.50
N ARG A 88 -6.33 14.18 -4.14
CA ARG A 88 -7.38 15.18 -3.86
C ARG A 88 -7.06 16.03 -2.63
N LYS A 89 -6.48 15.42 -1.60
CA LYS A 89 -6.12 16.10 -0.34
C LYS A 89 -4.74 16.77 -0.38
N HIS A 90 -3.98 16.58 -1.47
CA HIS A 90 -2.59 17.04 -1.61
C HIS A 90 -1.70 16.58 -0.46
N LEU A 91 -1.83 15.30 -0.07
CA LEU A 91 -1.06 14.69 1.00
C LEU A 91 -0.10 13.65 0.41
N GLY A 92 1.18 13.75 0.79
CA GLY A 92 2.19 12.72 0.55
C GLY A 92 2.17 11.64 1.65
N GLY A 93 2.90 10.55 1.44
CA GLY A 93 2.89 9.45 2.37
C GLY A 93 3.85 8.30 2.04
N LYS A 94 3.83 7.27 2.89
CA LYS A 94 4.53 6.01 2.66
C LYS A 94 3.63 5.01 1.93
N ILE A 95 4.12 4.36 0.88
CA ILE A 95 3.35 3.30 0.20
C ILE A 95 3.29 2.06 1.10
N LEU A 96 2.10 1.44 1.19
CA LEU A 96 1.88 0.21 1.95
C LEU A 96 1.57 -0.99 1.05
N ASP A 97 0.61 -0.85 0.14
CA ASP A 97 0.03 -2.00 -0.57
C ASP A 97 -0.41 -1.63 -1.99
N SER A 98 -0.27 -2.56 -2.93
CA SER A 98 -0.61 -2.38 -4.33
C SER A 98 -1.29 -3.59 -4.95
N LYS A 99 -2.25 -3.33 -5.82
CA LYS A 99 -2.82 -4.31 -6.76
C LYS A 99 -2.02 -4.30 -8.07
N ALA A 100 -0.97 -5.13 -8.16
CA ALA A 100 -0.03 -5.10 -9.30
C ALA A 100 -0.04 -6.35 -10.21
N LYS A 101 0.31 -6.14 -11.49
CA LYS A 101 0.50 -7.17 -12.54
C LYS A 101 1.53 -8.25 -12.15
N ASN A 102 1.54 -9.37 -12.88
CA ASN A 102 2.64 -10.34 -12.85
C ASN A 102 3.81 -9.84 -13.71
N SER A 103 4.71 -9.04 -13.13
CA SER A 103 6.06 -8.88 -13.64
C SER A 103 6.94 -8.23 -12.57
N SER A 104 8.11 -8.83 -12.36
CA SER A 104 9.28 -8.36 -11.62
C SER A 104 9.25 -6.88 -11.18
N PHE A 105 9.48 -6.67 -9.88
CA PHE A 105 9.85 -5.41 -9.25
C PHE A 105 10.95 -4.71 -10.06
N SER A 106 10.57 -3.79 -10.95
CA SER A 106 11.47 -2.81 -11.53
C SER A 106 11.25 -1.49 -10.80
N THR A 107 12.24 -1.12 -10.00
CA THR A 107 12.34 0.19 -9.37
C THR A 107 12.12 1.28 -10.41
N PRO A 108 11.22 2.26 -10.17
CA PRO A 108 10.98 3.37 -11.08
C PRO A 108 12.15 4.35 -11.24
N ASP A 109 13.20 4.20 -10.42
CA ASP A 109 14.31 5.16 -10.39
C ASP A 109 15.63 4.45 -10.60
N ALA A 110 16.22 4.65 -11.78
CA ALA A 110 17.64 4.37 -12.02
C ALA A 110 18.56 5.29 -11.17
N ASN A 111 17.99 6.24 -10.41
CA ASN A 111 18.71 7.26 -9.66
C ASN A 111 18.36 7.33 -8.16
N TYR A 112 17.73 6.30 -7.58
CA TYR A 112 17.77 6.14 -6.11
C TYR A 112 18.99 5.27 -5.79
N PRO A 113 20.13 5.87 -5.36
CA PRO A 113 21.36 5.13 -5.21
C PRO A 113 21.21 4.09 -4.10
N ARG A 114 21.71 2.88 -4.36
CA ARG A 114 21.73 1.74 -3.42
C ARG A 114 22.23 2.12 -2.02
N ALA A 115 23.11 3.11 -1.95
CA ALA A 115 23.66 3.71 -0.74
C ALA A 115 22.60 4.29 0.22
N LYS A 116 21.50 4.88 -0.27
CA LYS A 116 20.46 5.44 0.60
C LYS A 116 19.65 4.36 1.32
N TYR A 117 19.45 3.21 0.68
CA TYR A 117 18.81 2.05 1.32
C TYR A 117 19.62 1.51 2.50
N GLU A 118 20.94 1.44 2.35
CA GLU A 118 21.83 0.92 3.40
C GLU A 118 22.00 1.92 4.56
N GLU A 119 21.85 3.21 4.30
CA GLU A 119 21.90 4.27 5.32
C GLU A 119 20.60 4.33 6.13
N GLU A 120 19.43 4.20 5.49
CA GLU A 120 18.13 4.15 6.17
C GLU A 120 17.96 2.87 7.01
N LEU A 121 18.51 1.73 6.58
CA LEU A 121 18.50 0.48 7.35
C LEU A 121 19.37 0.52 8.61
N LYS A 122 20.45 1.31 8.63
CA LYS A 122 21.29 1.49 9.83
C LYS A 122 20.67 2.46 10.84
N ASN A 123 19.90 3.44 10.36
CA ASN A 123 19.32 4.48 11.19
C ASN A 123 17.98 4.08 11.84
N GLY A 124 17.36 2.98 11.39
CA GLY A 124 16.06 2.49 11.87
C GLY A 124 16.07 1.59 13.11
N THR A 125 17.22 1.31 13.74
CA THR A 125 17.33 0.40 14.89
C THR A 125 17.31 1.12 16.26
N HIS A 126 17.02 2.42 16.31
CA HIS A 126 16.82 3.16 17.55
C HIS A 126 15.57 4.06 17.48
N ALA A 127 14.40 3.46 17.69
CA ALA A 127 13.20 4.12 18.25
C ALA A 127 12.21 3.08 18.75
#